data_AF-A0A523N2K6-F1
#
_entry.id   AF-A0A523N2K6-F1
#
_cell.length_a   1.000
_cell.length_b   1.000
_cell.length_c   1.000
_cell.angle_alpha   90.00
_cell.angle_beta   90.00
_cell.angle_gamma   90.00
#
_symmetry.space_group_name_H-M   'P 1'
#
loop_
_entity.id
_entity.type
_entity.pdbx_description
1 polymer ?
#
loop_
_entity_poly.entity_id
_entity_poly.type
_entity_poly.pdbx_seq_one_letter_code
_entity_poly.pdbx_strand_id
1 'polypeptide(L)'
;MNRTIDPPSSPSHSSADPWTLLHSAFKDVHASGVVEGLTGAAKAFYLVHLWKEIRRPIIVITADQITSESLFGDLRYFIKHNKLRLTPHFFPAWELLPYDPLSPLSEVSGERLDILHRLMAGKCPFLIVPIEAALQYLM
;
A
#
# COMPACT_ATOMS: atom_id res chain seq x y z
N MET A 1 42.14 0.57 -37.52
CA MET A 1 40.96 1.33 -37.96
C MET A 1 39.81 0.96 -37.03
N ASN A 2 39.50 1.83 -36.05
CA ASN A 2 38.53 1.57 -34.98
C ASN A 2 37.10 1.46 -35.53
N ARG A 3 36.41 0.37 -35.18
CA ARG A 3 34.96 0.25 -35.33
C ARG A 3 34.30 1.00 -34.18
N THR A 4 33.65 2.12 -34.47
CA THR A 4 32.78 2.84 -33.55
C THR A 4 31.58 1.95 -33.23
N ILE A 5 31.43 1.62 -31.95
CA ILE A 5 30.26 0.92 -31.40
C ILE A 5 29.22 2.00 -31.15
N ASP A 6 28.15 2.01 -31.95
CA ASP A 6 26.99 2.86 -31.69
C ASP A 6 26.37 2.48 -30.32
N PRO A 7 25.94 3.44 -29.49
CA PRO A 7 25.25 3.12 -28.25
C PRO A 7 23.91 2.43 -28.54
N PRO A 8 23.44 1.53 -27.66
CA PRO A 8 22.16 0.86 -27.86
C PRO A 8 21.05 1.90 -27.90
N SER A 9 20.34 1.95 -29.03
CA SER A 9 19.15 2.76 -29.26
C SER A 9 18.16 2.60 -28.11
N SER A 10 17.76 3.72 -27.51
CA SER A 10 16.70 3.81 -26.52
C SER A 10 15.44 3.08 -27.03
N PRO A 11 14.77 2.26 -26.21
CA PRO A 11 13.55 1.60 -26.64
C PRO A 11 12.50 2.68 -26.98
N SER A 12 12.07 2.65 -28.24
CA SER A 12 10.98 3.46 -28.77
C SER A 12 9.76 3.40 -27.85
N HIS A 13 9.27 4.57 -27.46
CA HIS A 13 8.01 4.76 -26.75
C HIS A 13 6.86 4.13 -27.55
N SER A 14 6.52 2.88 -27.25
CA SER A 14 5.22 2.31 -27.55
C SER A 14 4.19 3.12 -26.77
N SER A 15 3.30 3.81 -27.48
CA SER A 15 2.20 4.62 -26.97
C SER A 15 1.07 3.75 -26.39
N ALA A 16 1.41 2.79 -25.54
CA ALA A 16 0.45 2.21 -24.62
C ALA A 16 0.49 3.09 -23.37
N ASP A 17 -0.63 3.73 -23.01
CA ASP A 17 -0.64 4.53 -21.79
C ASP A 17 -0.17 3.64 -20.63
N PRO A 18 0.80 4.09 -19.83
CA PRO A 18 1.32 3.29 -18.71
C PRO A 18 0.20 2.79 -17.79
N TRP A 19 -0.85 3.60 -17.70
CA TRP A 19 -2.10 3.32 -16.99
C TRP A 19 -2.84 2.11 -17.56
N THR A 20 -2.96 1.96 -18.88
CA THR A 20 -3.67 0.83 -19.51
C THR A 20 -2.92 -0.48 -19.32
N LEU A 21 -1.58 -0.46 -19.35
CA LEU A 21 -0.75 -1.66 -19.11
C LEU A 21 -0.87 -2.15 -17.66
N LEU A 22 -0.86 -1.22 -16.70
CA LEU A 22 -1.10 -1.55 -15.29
C LEU A 22 -2.52 -2.09 -15.07
N HIS A 23 -3.53 -1.49 -15.73
CA HIS A 23 -4.91 -1.95 -15.63
C HIS A 23 -5.13 -3.35 -16.19
N SER A 24 -4.46 -3.71 -17.29
CA SER A 24 -4.55 -5.08 -17.83
C SER A 24 -3.85 -6.10 -16.95
N ALA A 25 -2.73 -5.73 -16.31
CA ALA A 25 -2.00 -6.63 -15.44
C ALA A 25 -2.84 -7.03 -14.22
N PHE A 26 -3.40 -6.08 -13.49
CA PHE A 26 -4.11 -6.36 -12.23
C PHE A 26 -5.53 -6.99 -12.39
N LYS A 27 -5.98 -7.31 -13.61
CA LYS A 27 -7.22 -8.08 -13.82
C LYS A 27 -7.06 -9.56 -13.51
N ASP A 28 -5.86 -10.11 -13.71
CA ASP A 28 -5.56 -11.51 -13.40
C ASP A 28 -5.21 -11.67 -11.92
N VAL A 29 -5.69 -12.77 -11.32
CA VAL A 29 -5.50 -13.05 -9.87
C VAL A 29 -4.03 -13.24 -9.49
N HIS A 30 -3.15 -13.55 -10.45
CA HIS A 30 -1.73 -13.84 -10.23
C HIS A 30 -0.80 -12.85 -10.94
N ALA A 31 -1.18 -11.58 -11.01
CA ALA A 31 -0.33 -10.55 -11.59
C ALA A 31 0.63 -9.95 -10.56
N SER A 32 1.91 -9.86 -10.93
CA SER A 32 2.93 -9.13 -10.21
C SER A 32 3.56 -8.09 -11.13
N GLY A 33 3.81 -6.89 -10.61
CA GLY A 33 4.39 -5.80 -11.36
C GLY A 33 5.06 -4.81 -10.42
N VAL A 34 6.04 -4.07 -10.97
CA VAL A 34 6.75 -3.01 -10.25
C VAL A 34 6.35 -1.68 -10.87
N VAL A 35 6.00 -0.71 -10.03
CA VAL A 35 5.70 0.66 -10.44
C VAL A 35 6.77 1.58 -9.87
N GLU A 36 7.52 2.24 -10.74
CA GLU A 36 8.58 3.17 -10.37
C GLU A 36 8.15 4.63 -10.61
N GLY A 37 8.88 5.57 -10.01
CA GLY A 37 8.64 7.01 -10.20
C GLY A 37 7.51 7.61 -9.34
N LEU A 38 6.87 6.83 -8.47
CA LEU A 38 5.87 7.33 -7.53
C LEU A 38 6.53 7.95 -6.29
N THR A 39 6.58 9.28 -6.23
CA THR A 39 7.14 10.03 -5.09
C THR A 39 6.04 10.73 -4.28
N GLY A 40 6.24 10.79 -2.96
CA GLY A 40 5.29 11.41 -2.03
C GLY A 40 3.85 10.91 -2.19
N ALA A 41 2.92 11.88 -2.26
CA ALA A 41 1.48 11.65 -2.35
C ALA A 41 1.02 10.97 -3.66
N ALA A 42 1.89 10.86 -4.68
CA ALA A 42 1.56 10.14 -5.91
C ALA A 42 1.23 8.65 -5.65
N LYS A 43 1.84 8.05 -4.62
CA LYS A 43 1.53 6.67 -4.20
C LYS A 43 0.09 6.54 -3.72
N ALA A 44 -0.38 7.46 -2.89
CA ALA A 44 -1.76 7.45 -2.40
C ALA A 44 -2.77 7.70 -3.53
N PHE A 45 -2.47 8.64 -4.44
CA PHE A 45 -3.29 8.88 -5.62
C PHE A 45 -3.41 7.61 -6.48
N TYR A 46 -2.29 6.95 -6.74
CA TYR A 46 -2.24 5.69 -7.48
C TYR A 46 -3.10 4.61 -6.81
N LEU A 47 -2.96 4.42 -5.51
CA LEU A 47 -3.72 3.41 -4.75
C LEU A 47 -5.23 3.63 -4.81
N VAL A 48 -5.69 4.89 -4.70
CA VAL A 48 -7.12 5.21 -4.83
C VAL A 48 -7.62 4.92 -6.23
N HIS A 49 -6.84 5.26 -7.25
CA HIS A 49 -7.20 4.96 -8.64
C HIS A 49 -7.25 3.46 -8.89
N LEU A 50 -6.23 2.72 -8.44
CA LEU A 50 -6.15 1.27 -8.55
C LEU A 50 -7.37 0.61 -7.90
N TRP A 51 -7.75 1.03 -6.69
CA TRP A 51 -8.93 0.49 -6.01
C TRP A 51 -10.24 0.74 -6.78
N LYS A 52 -10.39 1.89 -7.44
CA LYS A 52 -11.59 2.19 -8.24
C LYS A 52 -11.75 1.21 -9.41
N GLU A 53 -10.63 0.78 -9.99
CA GLU A 53 -10.60 -0.16 -11.10
C GLU A 53 -10.79 -1.62 -10.63
N ILE A 54 -10.04 -2.07 -9.62
CA ILE A 54 -10.09 -3.48 -9.19
C ILE A 54 -11.27 -3.79 -8.26
N ARG A 55 -11.78 -2.78 -7.52
CA ARG A 55 -12.88 -2.91 -6.54
C ARG A 55 -12.66 -3.99 -5.48
N ARG A 56 -11.41 -4.26 -5.12
CA ARG A 56 -11.00 -5.28 -4.14
C ARG A 56 -10.28 -4.64 -2.96
N PRO A 57 -10.31 -5.26 -1.76
CA PRO A 57 -9.48 -4.85 -0.64
C PRO A 57 -8.01 -4.77 -1.02
N ILE A 58 -7.33 -3.69 -0.64
CA ILE A 58 -5.89 -3.50 -0.86
C ILE A 58 -5.19 -3.43 0.49
N ILE A 59 -4.22 -4.32 0.68
CA ILE A 59 -3.29 -4.29 1.80
C ILE A 59 -1.99 -3.66 1.30
N VAL A 60 -1.54 -2.62 1.98
CA VAL A 60 -0.32 -1.88 1.66
C VAL A 60 0.68 -2.09 2.78
N ILE A 61 1.80 -2.71 2.46
CA ILE A 61 2.91 -2.88 3.39
C ILE A 61 3.93 -1.76 3.14
N THR A 62 4.29 -1.01 4.17
CA THR A 62 5.34 0.02 4.09
C THR A 62 6.57 -0.37 4.87
N ALA A 63 7.69 0.30 4.59
CA ALA A 63 8.98 -0.03 5.17
C ALA A 63 9.10 0.34 6.66
N ASP A 64 8.35 1.34 7.11
CA ASP A 64 8.40 1.86 8.47
C ASP A 64 7.09 2.56 8.84
N GLN A 65 6.92 2.86 10.13
CA GLN A 65 5.75 3.54 10.69
C GLN A 65 5.55 4.96 10.13
N ILE A 66 6.63 5.74 9.95
CA ILE A 66 6.55 7.13 9.49
C ILE A 66 6.02 7.17 8.05
N THR A 67 6.52 6.29 7.19
CA THR A 67 6.03 6.16 5.81
C THR A 67 4.61 5.61 5.77
N SER A 68 4.22 4.72 6.70
CA SER A 68 2.83 4.29 6.84
C SER A 68 1.90 5.46 7.15
N GLU A 69 2.24 6.27 8.15
CA GLU A 69 1.42 7.39 8.62
C GLU A 69 1.28 8.49 7.58
N SER A 70 2.38 8.86 6.93
CA SER A 70 2.36 9.83 5.82
C SER A 70 1.47 9.33 4.68
N LEU A 71 1.61 8.05 4.29
CA LEU A 71 0.78 7.46 3.23
C LEU A 71 -0.69 7.37 3.65
N PHE A 72 -0.97 7.07 4.92
CA PHE A 72 -2.32 6.99 5.46
C PHE A 72 -3.01 8.36 5.44
N GLY A 73 -2.29 9.43 5.80
CA GLY A 73 -2.76 10.81 5.69
C GLY A 73 -3.13 11.18 4.24
N ASP A 74 -2.21 10.94 3.31
CA ASP A 74 -2.42 11.21 1.88
C ASP A 74 -3.60 10.40 1.32
N LEU A 75 -3.69 9.12 1.70
CA LEU A 75 -4.76 8.23 1.27
C LEU A 75 -6.13 8.73 1.75
N ARG A 76 -6.25 9.13 3.03
CA ARG A 76 -7.47 9.73 3.57
C ARG A 76 -7.87 10.98 2.83
N TYR A 77 -6.89 11.82 2.47
CA TYR A 77 -7.13 13.02 1.66
C TYR A 77 -7.75 12.66 0.30
N PHE A 78 -7.13 11.74 -0.45
CA PHE A 78 -7.63 11.37 -1.78
C PHE A 78 -8.96 10.61 -1.76
N ILE A 79 -9.22 9.78 -0.74
CA ILE A 79 -10.53 9.12 -0.56
C ILE A 79 -11.62 10.18 -0.39
N LYS A 80 -11.39 11.17 0.48
CA LYS A 80 -12.33 12.28 0.72
C LYS A 80 -12.48 13.15 -0.53
N HIS A 81 -11.38 13.48 -1.20
CA HIS A 81 -11.38 14.29 -2.42
C HIS A 81 -12.22 13.64 -3.54
N ASN A 82 -12.07 12.32 -3.73
CA ASN A 82 -12.86 11.55 -4.70
C ASN A 82 -14.28 11.18 -4.24
N LYS A 83 -14.72 11.66 -3.06
CA LYS A 83 -16.03 11.38 -2.46
C LYS A 83 -16.32 9.88 -2.31
N LEU A 84 -15.28 9.08 -2.08
CA LEU A 84 -15.41 7.65 -1.87
C LEU A 84 -15.89 7.38 -0.44
N ARG A 85 -16.92 6.54 -0.30
CA ARG A 85 -17.44 6.08 1.01
C ARG A 85 -16.61 4.91 1.53
N LEU A 86 -15.31 5.11 1.69
CA LEU A 86 -14.36 4.10 2.16
C LEU A 86 -13.71 4.57 3.44
N THR A 87 -13.50 3.64 4.36
CA THR A 87 -12.73 3.88 5.58
C THR A 87 -11.41 3.12 5.45
N PRO A 88 -10.28 3.81 5.25
CA PRO A 88 -8.98 3.17 5.35
C PRO A 88 -8.69 2.84 6.82
N HIS A 89 -8.03 1.71 7.06
CA HIS A 89 -7.59 1.29 8.39
C HIS A 89 -6.06 1.25 8.43
N PHE A 90 -5.53 1.48 9.62
CA PHE A 90 -4.10 1.46 9.91
C PHE A 90 -3.85 0.32 10.89
N PHE A 91 -2.88 -0.55 10.64
CA PHE A 91 -2.55 -1.64 11.53
C PHE A 91 -1.44 -1.22 12.50
N PRO A 92 -1.72 -1.03 13.80
CA PRO A 92 -0.76 -0.49 14.74
C PRO A 92 0.34 -1.51 15.08
N ALA A 93 1.58 -1.03 15.19
CA ALA A 93 2.68 -1.79 15.79
C ALA A 93 2.57 -1.75 17.33
N TRP A 94 3.14 -2.76 18.00
CA TRP A 94 3.31 -2.70 19.45
C TRP A 94 4.28 -1.58 19.87
N GLU A 95 3.82 -0.64 20.67
CA GLU A 95 4.68 0.29 21.40
C GLU A 95 5.25 -0.43 22.63
N LEU A 96 6.38 -1.11 22.46
CA LEU A 96 7.11 -1.67 23.59
C LEU A 96 7.98 -0.57 24.21
N LEU A 97 7.55 -0.05 25.36
CA LEU A 97 8.46 0.73 26.21
C LEU A 97 9.59 -0.19 26.67
N PRO A 98 10.85 0.28 26.69
CA PRO A 98 12.03 -0.57 26.93
C PRO A 98 12.09 -1.29 28.30
N TYR A 99 11.08 -1.16 29.17
CA TYR A 99 11.02 -1.81 30.48
C TYR A 99 9.59 -2.21 30.91
N ASP A 100 8.61 -2.19 30.01
CA ASP A 100 7.24 -2.63 30.35
C ASP A 100 7.16 -4.17 30.37
N PRO A 101 6.38 -4.79 31.28
CA PRO A 101 6.18 -6.23 31.24
C PRO A 101 5.59 -6.61 29.88
N LEU A 102 5.99 -7.79 29.40
CA LEU A 102 5.80 -8.36 28.05
C LEU A 102 4.35 -8.50 27.53
N SER A 103 3.38 -7.79 28.10
CA SER A 103 2.02 -7.70 27.57
C SER A 103 1.88 -6.41 26.76
N PRO A 104 1.62 -6.49 25.44
CA PRO A 104 1.22 -5.29 24.69
C PRO A 104 0.02 -4.65 25.39
N LEU A 105 -0.03 -3.31 25.39
CA LEU A 105 -1.17 -2.57 25.93
C LEU A 105 -2.47 -3.19 25.40
N SER A 106 -3.40 -3.53 26.30
CA SER A 106 -4.64 -4.24 25.95
C SER A 106 -5.44 -3.53 24.86
N GLU A 107 -5.32 -2.21 24.78
CA GLU A 107 -5.91 -1.35 23.75
C GLU A 107 -5.37 -1.66 22.35
N VAL A 108 -4.05 -1.78 22.18
CA VAL A 108 -3.41 -2.06 20.87
C VAL A 108 -3.76 -3.47 20.40
N SER A 109 -3.77 -4.44 21.32
CA SER A 109 -4.18 -5.82 21.00
C SER A 109 -5.66 -5.88 20.59
N GLY A 110 -6.54 -5.13 21.28
CA GLY A 110 -7.95 -4.99 20.92
C GLY A 110 -8.16 -4.36 19.55
N GLU A 111 -7.42 -3.29 19.24
CA GLU A 111 -7.46 -2.63 17.93
C GLU A 111 -6.99 -3.56 16.80
N ARG A 112 -5.87 -4.28 16.98
CA ARG A 112 -5.39 -5.27 16.00
C ARG A 112 -6.45 -6.35 15.73
N LEU A 113 -7.11 -6.84 16.78
CA LEU A 113 -8.16 -7.85 16.66
C LEU A 113 -9.40 -7.31 15.92
N ASP A 114 -9.83 -6.08 16.23
CA ASP A 114 -10.96 -5.44 15.53
C ASP A 114 -10.66 -5.24 14.04
N ILE A 115 -9.44 -4.81 13.70
CA ILE A 115 -9.01 -4.64 12.31
C ILE A 115 -9.00 -5.98 11.57
N LEU A 116 -8.47 -7.04 12.17
CA LEU A 116 -8.46 -8.37 11.57
C LEU A 116 -9.87 -8.94 11.41
N HIS A 117 -10.73 -8.74 12.40
CA HIS A 117 -12.13 -9.12 12.30
C HIS A 117 -12.83 -8.38 11.14
N ARG A 118 -12.58 -7.07 10.97
CA ARG A 118 -13.08 -6.29 9.82
C ARG A 118 -12.51 -6.77 8.50
N LEU A 119 -11.23 -7.14 8.47
CA LEU A 119 -10.57 -7.68 7.28
C LEU A 119 -11.22 -9.01 6.88
N MET A 120 -11.42 -9.93 7.82
CA MET A 120 -12.14 -11.19 7.60
C MET A 120 -13.59 -10.97 7.14
N ALA A 121 -14.26 -9.93 7.65
CA ALA A 121 -15.61 -9.55 7.27
C ALA A 121 -15.69 -8.79 5.92
N GLY A 122 -14.56 -8.55 5.23
CA GLY A 122 -14.52 -7.79 3.97
C GLY A 122 -14.85 -6.29 4.12
N LYS A 123 -14.80 -5.76 5.35
CA LYS A 123 -15.12 -4.35 5.69
C LYS A 123 -13.89 -3.44 5.73
N CYS A 124 -12.75 -3.93 5.25
CA CYS A 124 -11.49 -3.20 5.22
C CYS A 124 -11.03 -2.99 3.77
N PRO A 125 -11.48 -1.91 3.09
CA PRO A 125 -11.15 -1.68 1.68
C PRO A 125 -9.67 -1.30 1.47
N PHE A 126 -9.08 -0.64 2.46
CA PHE A 126 -7.67 -0.30 2.51
C PHE A 126 -7.13 -0.60 3.90
N LEU A 127 -6.03 -1.34 3.96
CA LEU A 127 -5.28 -1.61 5.18
C LEU A 127 -3.82 -1.20 4.97
N ILE A 128 -3.35 -0.22 5.73
CA ILE A 128 -1.94 0.17 5.74
C ILE A 128 -1.26 -0.52 6.91
N VAL A 129 -0.15 -1.20 6.64
CA VAL A 129 0.57 -2.04 7.60
C VAL A 129 2.07 -1.70 7.54
N PRO A 130 2.68 -1.20 8.61
CA PRO A 130 4.13 -1.14 8.72
C PRO A 130 4.71 -2.55 8.74
N ILE A 131 5.89 -2.76 8.15
CA ILE A 131 6.54 -4.08 8.15
C ILE A 131 6.77 -4.60 9.58
N GLU A 132 7.04 -3.72 10.53
CA GLU A 132 7.22 -4.07 11.94
C GLU A 132 5.95 -4.70 12.52
N ALA A 133 4.79 -4.09 12.24
CA ALA A 133 3.50 -4.59 12.71
C ALA A 133 3.09 -5.89 12.00
N ALA A 134 3.45 -6.04 10.72
CA ALA A 134 3.18 -7.23 9.93
C ALA A 134 3.93 -8.47 10.44
N LEU A 135 5.15 -8.29 10.94
CA LEU A 135 6.00 -9.36 11.44
C LEU A 135 5.73 -9.73 12.91
N GLN A 136 4.99 -8.89 13.65
CA GLN A 136 4.59 -9.17 15.02
C GLN A 136 3.52 -10.25 15.07
N TYR A 137 3.71 -11.26 15.95
CA TYR A 137 2.71 -12.30 16.18
C TYR A 137 1.40 -11.71 16.72
N LEU A 138 0.30 -12.43 16.48
CA LEU A 138 -0.95 -12.19 17.17
C LEU A 138 -0.89 -12.94 18.50
N MET A 139 -1.10 -12.25 19.61
CA MET A 139 -1.23 -12.87 20.94
C MET A 139 -2.68 -13.25 21.19
#